data_AF-A0A3F2UAC2-F1
#
_entry.id   AF-A0A3F2UAC2-F1
#
_cell.length_a   1.000
_cell.length_b   1.000
_cell.length_c   1.000
_cell.angle_alpha   90.00
_cell.angle_beta   90.00
_cell.angle_gamma   90.00
#
_symmetry.space_group_name_H-M   'P 1'
#
loop_
_entity.id
_entity.type
_entity.pdbx_description
1 polymer ?
#
loop_
_entity_poly.entity_id
_entity_poly.type
_entity_poly.pdbx_seq_one_letter_code
_entity_poly.pdbx_strand_id
1 'polypeptide(L)' 'MRLATAMIEDIKVRVSAEQKRALRAAAVKQGLTLSQYVREVATKAAARAAA' A
#
# COMPACT_ATOMS: atom_id res chain seq x y z
N MET A 1 -25.96 -16.17 12.60
CA MET A 1 -25.22 -15.41 11.58
C MET A 1 -23.99 -14.80 12.22
N ARG A 2 -22.80 -15.35 11.98
CA ARG A 2 -21.54 -14.69 12.37
C ARG A 2 -21.17 -13.79 11.20
N LEU A 3 -21.30 -12.48 11.39
CA LEU A 3 -20.63 -11.49 10.56
C LEU A 3 -19.13 -11.78 10.70
N ALA A 4 -18.59 -12.60 9.79
CA ALA A 4 -17.16 -12.66 9.59
C ALA A 4 -16.78 -11.24 9.18
N THR A 5 -16.19 -10.48 10.11
CA THR A 5 -15.39 -9.29 9.81
C THR A 5 -14.75 -9.53 8.46
N ALA A 6 -15.13 -8.75 7.46
CA ALA A 6 -14.46 -8.77 6.17
C ALA A 6 -12.96 -8.59 6.49
N MET A 7 -12.23 -9.70 6.55
CA MET A 7 -10.78 -9.67 6.56
C MET A 7 -10.48 -9.08 5.20
N ILE A 8 -10.27 -7.76 5.17
CA ILE A 8 -9.83 -7.05 3.99
C ILE A 8 -8.61 -7.84 3.53
N GLU A 9 -8.74 -8.58 2.44
CA GLU A 9 -7.65 -9.39 1.93
C GLU A 9 -6.57 -8.42 1.49
N ASP A 10 -5.56 -8.24 2.36
CA ASP A 10 -4.42 -7.40 2.04
C ASP A 10 -3.66 -8.01 0.86
N ILE A 11 -3.74 -7.33 -0.29
CA ILE A 11 -3.04 -7.74 -1.50
C ILE A 11 -1.53 -7.53 -1.31
N LYS A 12 -0.73 -8.54 -1.64
CA LYS A 12 0.74 -8.48 -1.57
C LYS A 12 1.32 -8.08 -2.93
N VAL A 13 2.06 -6.98 -2.97
CA VAL A 13 2.82 -6.56 -4.16
C VAL A 13 4.18 -7.25 -4.15
N ARG A 14 4.49 -8.00 -5.22
CA ARG A 14 5.81 -8.61 -5.41
C ARG A 14 6.76 -7.59 -6.03
N VAL A 15 7.86 -7.33 -5.34
CA VAL A 15 8.91 -6.37 -5.75
C VAL A 15 10.27 -6.94 -5.41
N SER A 16 11.33 -6.42 -6.03
CA SER A 16 12.69 -6.75 -5.64
C SER A 16 13.01 -6.27 -4.22
N ALA A 17 14.06 -6.82 -3.61
CA ALA A 17 14.50 -6.39 -2.28
C ALA A 17 14.90 -4.91 -2.26
N GLU A 18 15.53 -4.43 -3.33
CA GLU A 18 15.93 -3.04 -3.50
C GLU A 18 14.72 -2.11 -3.57
N GLN A 19 13.73 -2.44 -4.41
CA GLN A 19 12.47 -1.70 -4.50
C GLN A 19 11.76 -1.64 -3.15
N LYS A 20 11.71 -2.76 -2.41
CA LYS A 20 11.13 -2.78 -1.05
C LYS A 20 11.85 -1.83 -0.09
N ARG A 21 13.18 -1.74 -0.15
CA ARG A 21 13.97 -0.82 0.67
C ARG A 21 13.65 0.64 0.33
N ALA A 22 13.60 0.97 -0.96
CA ALA A 22 13.25 2.31 -1.43
C ALA A 22 11.84 2.72 -0.97
N LEU A 23 10.85 1.83 -1.12
CA LEU A 23 9.48 2.08 -0.67
C LEU A 23 9.39 2.27 0.86
N ARG A 24 10.14 1.48 1.65
CA ARG A 24 10.21 1.66 3.10
C ARG A 24 10.83 3.00 3.48
N ALA A 25 11.93 3.39 2.84
CA ALA A 25 12.55 4.68 3.10
C ALA A 25 11.61 5.85 2.80
N ALA A 26 10.85 5.76 1.70
CA ALA A 26 9.83 6.75 1.36
C ALA A 26 8.69 6.81 2.40
N ALA A 27 8.20 5.66 2.85
CA ALA A 27 7.16 5.58 3.88
C ALA A 27 7.62 6.22 5.21
N VAL A 28 8.86 5.92 5.65
CA VAL A 28 9.45 6.50 6.87
C VAL A 28 9.57 8.01 6.79
N LYS A 29 9.98 8.57 5.64
CA LYS A 29 10.05 10.03 5.44
C LYS A 29 8.69 10.73 5.62
N GLN A 30 7.59 10.00 5.42
CA GLN A 30 6.23 10.52 5.55
C GLN A 30 5.57 10.12 6.89
N GLY A 31 6.30 9.44 7.79
CA GLY A 31 5.73 8.95 9.05
C GLY A 31 4.69 7.84 8.88
N LEU A 32 4.69 7.15 7.74
CA LEU A 32 3.71 6.11 7.40
C LEU A 32 4.32 4.71 7.50
N THR A 33 3.47 3.73 7.77
CA THR A 33 3.84 2.32 7.53
C THR A 33 3.92 2.04 6.03
N LEU A 34 4.66 0.99 5.64
CA LEU A 34 4.79 0.60 4.24
C LEU A 34 3.42 0.34 3.57
N SER A 35 2.50 -0.33 4.27
CA SER A 35 1.17 -0.62 3.73
C SER A 35 0.32 0.63 3.54
N GLN A 36 0.37 1.58 4.48
CA GLN A 36 -0.31 2.87 4.35
C GLN A 36 0.24 3.66 3.18
N TYR A 37 1.57 3.75 3.07
CA TYR A 37 2.23 4.43 1.97
C TYR A 37 1.85 3.84 0.60
N VAL A 38 1.88 2.51 0.47
CA VAL A 38 1.47 1.82 -0.77
C VAL A 38 0.00 2.09 -1.08
N ARG A 39 -0.89 2.06 -0.09
CA ARG A 39 -2.31 2.37 -0.26
C ARG A 39 -2.49 3.79 -0.81
N GLU A 40 -1.85 4.79 -0.20
CA GLU A 40 -1.97 6.18 -0.66
C GLU A 40 -1.47 6.37 -2.09
N VAL A 41 -0.30 5.83 -2.41
CA VAL A 41 0.27 5.95 -3.75
C VAL A 41 -0.62 5.25 -4.78
N ALA A 42 -1.15 4.07 -4.46
CA ALA A 42 -2.07 3.34 -5.33
C ALA A 42 -3.37 4.11 -5.55
N THR A 43 -3.98 4.68 -4.49
CA THR A 43 -5.19 5.52 -4.60
C THR A 43 -4.93 6.75 -5.46
N LYS A 44 -3.81 7.46 -5.24
CA LYS A 44 -3.42 8.62 -6.04
C LYS A 44 -3.14 8.26 -7.50
N ALA A 45 -2.59 7.08 -7.77
CA ALA A 45 -2.37 6.58 -9.13
C ALA A 45 -3.69 6.24 -9.82
N ALA A 46 -4.59 5.54 -9.13
CA ALA A 46 -5.91 5.19 -9.66
C ALA A 46 -6.75 6.43 -9.99
N ALA A 47 -6.76 7.45 -9.11
CA ALA A 47 -7.45 8.71 -9.37
C ALA A 47 -6.92 9.44 -10.62
N ARG A 48 -5.60 9.40 -10.86
CA ARG A 48 -4.99 9.98 -12.06
C ARG A 48 -5.27 9.20 -13.33
N ALA A 49 -5.38 7.87 -13.24
CA ALA A 49 -5.69 7.02 -14.38
C ALA A 49 -7.17 7.08 -14.80
N ALA A 50 -8.06 7.50 -13.89
CA ALA A 50 -9.48 7.65 -14.14
C ALA A 50 -9.89 9.04 -14.66
N ALA A 51 -8.95 10.00 -14.69
CA ALA A 51 -9.14 11.36 -15.22
C ALA A 51 -8.72 11.42 -16.70
#